data_AF-A0A952UXV0-F1
#
_entry.id   AF-A0A952UXV0-F1
#
_cell.length_a   1.000
_cell.length_b   1.000
_cell.length_c   1.000
_cell.angle_alpha   90.00
_cell.angle_beta   90.00
_cell.angle_gamma   90.00
#
_symmetry.space_group_name_H-M   'P 1'
#
loop_
_entity.id
_entity.type
_entity.pdbx_description
1 polymer ?
#
loop_
_entity_poly.entity_id
_entity_poly.type
_entity_poly.pdbx_seq_one_letter_code
_entity_poly.pdbx_strand_id
1 'polypeptide(L)'
;MKRLLLLLALVAACSGGRDTTTAKNVSSLDHDKLVCKVDEGPLSAAFLRPEQRADLELALRDGIALVHLDGCNLALVGGCRVATHYEEKTEAPVDDAIEVRSRRDLARVLDADRAAIAMDRHHGVEIHTRTVKQLEVDGANVGSAALTGSSCDRVTHAVRKVSFGAFVVTAPGAGGMSAPEDKVIAAERDGVVAVELKPLGGRGGEMKQGPQQTGIIAPH
;
A
#
# COMPACT_ATOMS: atom_id res chain seq x y z
N MET A 1 31.77 -62.99 1.43
CA MET A 1 33.22 -63.20 1.67
C MET A 1 33.99 -62.05 1.03
N LYS A 2 34.95 -61.47 1.79
CA LYS A 2 36.14 -60.69 1.37
C LYS A 2 35.90 -59.39 0.57
N ARG A 3 36.17 -58.21 1.17
CA ARG A 3 37.47 -57.46 1.20
C ARG A 3 37.78 -56.88 -0.20
N LEU A 4 38.21 -55.65 -0.44
CA LEU A 4 39.07 -54.70 0.28
C LEU A 4 39.14 -53.43 -0.62
N LEU A 5 38.95 -52.23 -0.07
CA LEU A 5 39.92 -51.11 0.00
C LEU A 5 40.06 -50.12 -1.17
N LEU A 6 39.97 -48.83 -0.78
CA LEU A 6 40.79 -47.65 -1.17
C LEU A 6 40.78 -47.22 -2.66
N LEU A 7 40.81 -45.94 -3.07
CA LEU A 7 41.29 -44.65 -2.55
C LEU A 7 40.76 -43.57 -3.54
N LEU A 8 40.52 -42.35 -3.08
CA LEU A 8 41.22 -41.10 -3.47
C LEU A 8 40.29 -39.90 -3.36
N ALA A 9 40.70 -38.97 -2.49
CA ALA A 9 40.08 -37.68 -2.27
C ALA A 9 40.39 -36.70 -3.42
N LEU A 10 39.40 -35.90 -3.82
CA LEU A 10 39.64 -34.58 -4.39
C LEU A 10 38.82 -33.55 -3.60
N VAL A 11 39.53 -32.82 -2.73
CA VAL A 11 39.04 -31.61 -2.07
C VAL A 11 39.30 -30.47 -3.06
N ALA A 12 38.26 -30.04 -3.78
CA ALA A 12 38.32 -28.77 -4.51
C ALA A 12 37.96 -27.64 -3.54
N ALA A 13 39.00 -27.01 -2.99
CA ALA A 13 38.90 -25.78 -2.23
C ALA A 13 38.58 -24.61 -3.19
N CYS A 14 37.34 -24.14 -3.20
CA CYS A 14 37.01 -22.83 -3.77
C CYS A 14 37.16 -21.79 -2.66
N SER A 15 38.33 -21.15 -2.63
CA SER A 15 38.60 -19.92 -1.89
C SER A 15 37.90 -18.74 -2.59
N GLY A 16 36.62 -18.55 -2.29
CA GLY A 16 35.89 -17.33 -2.64
C GLY A 16 36.09 -16.30 -1.53
N GLY A 17 36.91 -15.29 -1.81
CA GLY A 17 37.09 -14.12 -0.94
C GLY A 17 35.75 -13.46 -0.65
N ARG A 18 35.39 -13.39 0.64
CA ARG A 18 34.29 -12.54 1.09
C ARG A 18 34.87 -11.14 1.24
N ASP A 19 34.59 -10.29 0.26
CA ASP A 19 34.70 -8.84 0.44
C ASP A 19 33.74 -8.46 1.57
N THR A 20 34.30 -8.23 2.76
CA THR A 20 33.64 -7.52 3.83
C THR A 20 33.54 -6.06 3.42
N THR A 21 32.58 -5.77 2.55
CA THR A 21 32.11 -4.41 2.34
C THR A 21 31.45 -3.97 3.62
N THR A 22 32.18 -3.15 4.37
CA THR A 22 31.73 -2.34 5.49
C THR A 22 30.30 -1.86 5.25
N ALA A 23 29.34 -2.50 5.93
CA ALA A 23 27.99 -1.99 6.05
C ALA A 23 28.09 -0.63 6.76
N LYS A 24 28.04 0.45 5.98
CA LYS A 24 27.83 1.78 6.51
C LYS A 24 26.49 1.75 7.24
N ASN A 25 26.56 1.99 8.54
CA ASN A 25 25.44 2.39 9.38
C ASN A 25 24.71 3.53 8.65
N VAL A 26 23.57 3.24 8.02
CA VAL A 26 22.63 4.28 7.56
C VAL A 26 21.77 4.60 8.76
N SER A 27 22.36 5.27 9.73
CA SER A 27 21.64 5.85 10.86
C SER A 27 20.81 7.02 10.34
N SER A 28 19.54 7.04 10.75
CA SER A 28 18.58 8.13 10.66
C SER A 28 18.38 8.78 9.28
N LEU A 29 17.50 8.18 8.48
CA LEU A 29 16.65 8.99 7.61
C LEU A 29 15.57 9.62 8.51
N ASP A 30 15.53 10.95 8.54
CA ASP A 30 14.48 11.75 9.18
C ASP A 30 13.08 11.23 8.81
N HIS A 31 12.37 10.67 9.78
CA HIS A 31 10.99 10.19 9.64
C HIS A 31 9.96 11.33 9.77
N ASP A 32 10.41 12.57 10.04
CA ASP A 32 9.56 13.67 10.54
C ASP A 32 8.97 14.61 9.47
N LYS A 33 9.14 14.33 8.17
CA LYS A 33 8.59 15.20 7.11
C LYS A 33 7.92 14.45 5.95
N LEU A 34 7.14 13.41 6.26
CA LEU A 34 6.14 12.91 5.31
C LEU A 34 4.81 13.60 5.60
N VAL A 35 4.50 14.61 4.79
CA VAL A 35 3.13 15.11 4.66
C VAL A 35 2.34 14.07 3.88
N CYS A 36 1.81 13.07 4.58
CA CYS A 36 0.68 12.32 4.05
C CYS A 36 -0.50 13.27 4.02
N LYS A 37 -0.70 13.90 2.87
CA LYS A 37 -2.00 14.48 2.54
C LYS A 37 -2.97 13.33 2.37
N VAL A 38 -3.51 12.88 3.50
CA VAL A 38 -4.84 12.27 3.51
C VAL A 38 -5.79 13.45 3.35
N ASP A 39 -5.79 14.04 2.16
CA ASP A 39 -6.90 14.89 1.73
C ASP A 39 -8.16 13.99 1.74
N GLU A 40 -9.38 14.55 1.88
CA GLU A 40 -10.66 13.80 2.03
C GLU A 40 -11.07 12.95 0.79
N GLY A 41 -10.12 12.36 0.08
CA GLY A 41 -10.30 11.50 -1.08
C GLY A 41 -9.88 10.05 -0.82
N PRO A 42 -10.04 9.18 -1.83
CA PRO A 42 -9.69 7.77 -1.72
C PRO A 42 -8.17 7.60 -1.55
N LEU A 43 -7.78 6.90 -0.49
CA LEU A 43 -6.44 6.32 -0.36
C LEU A 43 -6.36 5.11 -1.29
N SER A 44 -5.46 5.15 -2.26
CA SER A 44 -5.19 3.95 -3.07
C SER A 44 -4.70 2.82 -2.17
N ALA A 45 -5.19 1.60 -2.37
CA ALA A 45 -4.74 0.42 -1.64
C ALA A 45 -3.30 0.03 -2.02
N ALA A 46 -2.78 0.61 -3.11
CA ALA A 46 -1.36 0.70 -3.39
C ALA A 46 -0.55 1.20 -2.17
N PHE A 47 -1.18 1.90 -1.23
CA PHE A 47 -0.54 2.41 -0.02
C PHE A 47 -0.69 1.49 1.21
N LEU A 48 -1.48 0.43 1.12
CA LEU A 48 -1.60 -0.60 2.15
C LEU A 48 -0.59 -1.72 1.89
N ARG A 49 0.13 -2.13 2.94
CA ARG A 49 1.00 -3.31 2.88
C ARG A 49 0.17 -4.57 2.61
N PRO A 50 0.73 -5.59 1.94
CA PRO A 50 -0.02 -6.82 1.60
C PRO A 50 -0.73 -7.46 2.79
N GLU A 51 -0.09 -7.55 3.96
CA GLU A 51 -0.69 -8.11 5.16
C GLU A 51 -1.88 -7.27 5.67
N GLN A 52 -1.82 -5.94 5.52
CA GLN A 52 -2.90 -5.04 5.93
C GLN A 52 -4.12 -5.16 5.02
N ARG A 53 -3.93 -5.53 3.75
CA ARG A 53 -5.04 -5.77 2.81
C ARG A 53 -5.82 -7.01 3.22
N ALA A 54 -5.13 -8.12 3.51
CA ALA A 54 -5.78 -9.34 3.96
C ALA A 54 -6.55 -9.13 5.27
N ASP A 55 -5.95 -8.44 6.24
CA ASP A 55 -6.63 -8.11 7.50
C ASP A 55 -7.84 -7.20 7.28
N LEU A 56 -7.75 -6.24 6.35
CA LEU A 56 -8.85 -5.36 5.99
C LEU A 56 -9.98 -6.16 5.35
N GLU A 57 -9.69 -7.03 4.39
CA GLU A 57 -10.69 -7.88 3.75
C GLU A 57 -11.45 -8.76 4.73
N LEU A 58 -10.75 -9.28 5.75
CA LEU A 58 -11.39 -10.00 6.86
C LEU A 58 -12.28 -9.06 7.68
N ALA A 59 -11.80 -7.87 8.05
CA ALA A 59 -12.57 -6.90 8.81
C ALA A 59 -13.85 -6.45 8.07
N LEU A 60 -13.79 -6.32 6.74
CA LEU A 60 -14.93 -5.92 5.90
C LEU A 60 -16.06 -6.97 5.89
N ARG A 61 -15.75 -8.24 6.18
CA ARG A 61 -16.77 -9.30 6.33
C ARG A 61 -17.54 -9.16 7.64
N ASP A 62 -16.93 -8.58 8.66
CA ASP A 62 -17.51 -8.41 9.99
C ASP A 62 -18.35 -7.13 10.13
N GLY A 63 -18.24 -6.21 9.17
CA GLY A 63 -18.95 -4.93 9.15
C GLY A 63 -18.04 -3.79 8.68
N ILE A 64 -18.36 -2.56 9.08
CA ILE A 64 -17.51 -1.40 8.75
C ILE A 64 -16.15 -1.54 9.42
N ALA A 65 -15.09 -1.48 8.62
CA ALA A 65 -13.73 -1.46 9.12
C ALA A 65 -13.43 -0.11 9.79
N LEU A 66 -12.91 -0.17 11.01
CA LEU A 66 -12.52 0.99 11.81
C LEU A 66 -11.00 1.04 11.90
N VAL A 67 -10.42 2.22 11.72
CA VAL A 67 -8.97 2.38 11.63
C VAL A 67 -8.44 3.49 12.54
N HIS A 68 -7.23 3.28 13.01
CA HIS A 68 -6.36 4.28 13.56
C HIS A 68 -5.42 4.76 12.46
N LEU A 69 -5.43 6.06 12.19
CA LEU A 69 -4.53 6.69 11.26
C LEU A 69 -3.58 7.59 12.05
N ASP A 70 -2.29 7.23 12.04
CA ASP A 70 -1.22 8.01 12.64
C ASP A 70 -0.22 8.41 11.55
N GLY A 71 -0.29 9.68 11.13
CA GLY A 71 0.44 10.19 9.97
C GLY A 71 0.09 9.41 8.69
N CYS A 72 0.99 8.53 8.27
CA CYS A 72 0.85 7.68 7.08
C CYS A 72 0.52 6.22 7.41
N ASN A 73 0.47 5.87 8.70
CA ASN A 73 0.29 4.49 9.12
C ASN A 73 -1.18 4.23 9.41
N LEU A 74 -1.77 3.32 8.62
CA LEU A 74 -3.14 2.86 8.81
C LEU A 74 -3.11 1.53 9.57
N ALA A 75 -3.77 1.49 10.71
CA ALA A 75 -3.91 0.28 11.53
C ALA A 75 -5.39 -0.05 11.76
N LEU A 76 -5.77 -1.29 11.54
CA LEU A 76 -7.13 -1.77 11.84
C LEU A 76 -7.33 -1.83 13.36
N VAL A 77 -8.46 -1.30 13.83
CA VAL A 77 -8.83 -1.34 15.25
C VAL A 77 -9.81 -2.48 15.45
N GLY A 78 -9.27 -3.60 15.91
CA GLY A 78 -10.07 -4.75 16.32
C GLY A 78 -10.88 -4.48 17.60
N GLY A 79 -12.01 -5.17 17.74
CA GLY A 79 -12.81 -5.16 18.97
C GLY A 79 -13.74 -3.95 19.14
N CYS A 80 -13.69 -2.96 18.24
CA CYS A 80 -14.65 -1.88 18.13
C CYS A 80 -15.57 -2.12 16.92
N ARG A 81 -16.86 -1.79 17.05
CA ARG A 81 -17.87 -2.02 16.02
C ARG A 81 -18.85 -0.85 15.94
N VAL A 82 -19.48 -0.71 14.79
CA VAL A 82 -20.59 0.21 14.56
C VAL A 82 -21.76 -0.58 13.97
N ALA A 83 -22.98 -0.27 14.42
CA ALA A 83 -24.21 -0.93 13.97
C ALA A 83 -24.67 -0.44 12.59
N THR A 84 -23.83 -0.60 11.58
CA THR A 84 -24.14 -0.32 10.17
C THR A 84 -23.32 -1.25 9.27
N HIS A 85 -23.66 -1.30 7.99
CA HIS A 85 -23.13 -2.26 7.02
C HIS A 85 -22.71 -1.55 5.74
N TYR A 86 -21.88 -2.24 4.96
CA TYR A 86 -21.63 -1.84 3.59
C TYR A 86 -22.80 -2.24 2.70
N GLU A 87 -23.11 -1.37 1.75
CA GLU A 87 -23.86 -1.74 0.57
C GLU A 87 -22.90 -2.00 -0.58
N GLU A 88 -23.14 -3.09 -1.31
CA GLU A 88 -22.44 -3.31 -2.56
C GLU A 88 -23.02 -2.40 -3.64
N LYS A 89 -22.18 -1.53 -4.19
CA LYS A 89 -22.52 -0.71 -5.34
C LYS A 89 -22.02 -1.43 -6.60
N THR A 90 -22.97 -1.82 -7.44
CA THR A 90 -22.66 -2.34 -8.77
C THR A 90 -22.36 -1.17 -9.69
N GLU A 91 -21.08 -0.91 -9.91
CA GLU A 91 -20.62 0.10 -10.87
C GLU A 91 -19.96 -0.59 -12.07
N ALA A 92 -19.94 0.10 -13.22
CA ALA A 92 -19.16 -0.38 -14.36
C ALA A 92 -17.67 -0.42 -13.98
N PRO A 93 -16.88 -1.38 -14.47
CA PRO A 93 -15.47 -1.43 -14.15
C PRO A 93 -14.76 -0.11 -14.48
N VAL A 94 -13.94 0.37 -13.56
CA VAL A 94 -13.16 1.60 -13.72
C VAL A 94 -11.68 1.23 -13.80
N ASP A 95 -11.05 1.59 -14.91
CA ASP A 95 -9.61 1.45 -15.11
C ASP A 95 -8.92 2.78 -14.73
N ASP A 96 -7.86 2.71 -13.93
CA ASP A 96 -7.05 3.87 -13.49
C ASP A 96 -5.56 3.54 -13.59
N ALA A 97 -4.71 4.55 -13.73
CA ALA A 97 -3.26 4.40 -13.85
C ALA A 97 -2.53 5.46 -13.02
N ILE A 98 -1.61 5.02 -12.18
CA ILE A 98 -0.82 5.88 -11.30
C ILE A 98 0.66 5.74 -11.65
N GLU A 99 1.28 6.85 -12.05
CA GLU A 99 2.73 6.93 -12.23
C GLU A 99 3.44 6.99 -10.87
N VAL A 100 4.33 6.03 -10.63
CA VAL A 100 5.12 5.92 -9.41
C VAL A 100 6.51 6.50 -9.64
N ARG A 101 6.80 7.60 -8.94
CA ARG A 101 8.05 8.36 -9.13
C ARG A 101 9.12 8.06 -8.07
N SER A 102 8.78 7.32 -7.02
CA SER A 102 9.72 7.03 -5.93
C SER A 102 9.69 5.56 -5.49
N ARG A 103 10.86 5.05 -5.09
CA ARG A 103 10.99 3.71 -4.48
C ARG A 103 10.13 3.56 -3.23
N ARG A 104 9.95 4.65 -2.47
CA ARG A 104 9.12 4.64 -1.28
C ARG A 104 7.66 4.38 -1.63
N ASP A 105 7.14 5.01 -2.67
CA ASP A 105 5.75 4.82 -3.10
C ASP A 105 5.55 3.41 -3.66
N LEU A 106 6.53 2.90 -4.42
CA LEU A 106 6.47 1.53 -4.94
C LEU A 106 6.56 0.46 -3.84
N ALA A 107 7.34 0.71 -2.79
CA ALA A 107 7.48 -0.18 -1.63
C ALA A 107 6.22 -0.24 -0.74
N ARG A 108 5.20 0.56 -1.04
CA ARG A 108 3.89 0.41 -0.41
C ARG A 108 3.02 -0.61 -1.14
N VAL A 109 3.28 -0.84 -2.43
CA VAL A 109 2.58 -1.81 -3.28
C VAL A 109 3.27 -3.15 -3.29
N LEU A 110 4.60 -3.11 -3.40
CA LEU A 110 5.47 -4.26 -3.47
C LEU A 110 6.22 -4.41 -2.16
N ASP A 111 6.71 -5.61 -1.86
CA ASP A 111 7.73 -5.75 -0.83
C ASP A 111 8.93 -4.84 -1.13
N ALA A 112 9.61 -4.40 -0.07
CA ALA A 112 10.67 -3.39 -0.17
C ALA A 112 11.83 -3.81 -1.10
N ASP A 113 12.08 -5.12 -1.21
CA ASP A 113 13.13 -5.70 -2.05
C ASP A 113 12.74 -5.65 -3.54
N ARG A 114 11.51 -6.04 -3.88
CA ARG A 114 10.97 -5.93 -5.25
C ARG A 114 10.85 -4.48 -5.69
N ALA A 115 10.43 -3.60 -4.80
CA ALA A 115 10.38 -2.17 -5.08
C ALA A 115 11.77 -1.58 -5.37
N ALA A 116 12.80 -2.03 -4.63
CA ALA A 116 14.19 -1.66 -4.89
C ALA A 116 14.62 -2.10 -6.29
N ILE A 117 14.43 -3.38 -6.59
CA ILE A 117 14.83 -4.00 -7.85
C ILE A 117 14.12 -3.32 -9.03
N ALA A 118 12.85 -2.98 -8.88
CA ALA A 118 12.06 -2.32 -9.91
C ALA A 118 12.57 -0.89 -10.20
N MET A 119 12.79 -0.07 -9.18
CA MET A 119 13.25 1.31 -9.36
C MET A 119 14.72 1.41 -9.77
N ASP A 120 15.56 0.48 -9.33
CA ASP A 120 16.99 0.47 -9.70
C ASP A 120 17.17 0.06 -11.19
N ARG A 121 16.19 -0.64 -11.77
CA ARG A 121 16.24 -1.14 -13.15
C ARG A 121 15.42 -0.33 -14.13
N HIS A 122 14.43 0.43 -13.67
CA HIS A 122 13.47 1.10 -14.53
C HIS A 122 13.26 2.55 -14.08
N HIS A 123 13.33 3.47 -15.04
CA HIS A 123 12.96 4.87 -14.83
C HIS A 123 11.49 5.06 -15.21
N GLY A 124 10.62 5.08 -14.19
CA GLY A 124 9.18 5.11 -14.37
C GLY A 124 8.58 3.73 -14.09
N VAL A 125 7.62 3.68 -13.19
CA VAL A 125 6.83 2.48 -12.89
C VAL A 125 5.39 2.94 -12.88
N GLU A 126 4.50 2.21 -13.54
CA GLU A 126 3.08 2.52 -13.55
C GLU A 126 2.32 1.43 -12.79
N ILE A 127 1.29 1.84 -12.05
CA ILE A 127 0.33 0.93 -11.43
C ILE A 127 -0.99 1.12 -12.16
N HIS A 128 -1.41 0.11 -12.90
CA HIS A 128 -2.74 0.06 -13.49
C HIS A 128 -3.66 -0.66 -12.51
N THR A 129 -4.80 -0.07 -12.19
CA THR A 129 -5.84 -0.71 -11.37
C THR A 129 -7.13 -0.83 -12.16
N ARG A 130 -7.86 -1.90 -11.93
CA ARG A 130 -9.20 -2.14 -12.49
C ARG A 130 -10.14 -2.46 -11.35
N THR A 131 -10.97 -1.50 -10.97
CA THR A 131 -12.02 -1.71 -9.97
C THR A 131 -13.17 -2.47 -10.62
N VAL A 132 -13.64 -3.55 -9.98
CA VAL A 132 -14.75 -4.39 -10.45
C VAL A 132 -15.92 -4.43 -9.47
N LYS A 133 -15.68 -4.07 -8.21
CA LYS A 133 -16.67 -4.10 -7.14
C LYS A 133 -16.39 -2.98 -6.15
N GLN A 134 -17.45 -2.41 -5.58
CA GLN A 134 -17.34 -1.38 -4.56
C GLN A 134 -18.28 -1.67 -3.40
N LEU A 135 -17.75 -1.52 -2.19
CA LEU A 135 -18.52 -1.49 -0.95
C LEU A 135 -18.56 -0.05 -0.47
N GLU A 136 -19.74 0.49 -0.17
CA GLU A 136 -19.89 1.83 0.36
C GLU A 136 -20.90 1.84 1.51
N VAL A 137 -20.59 2.62 2.54
CA VAL A 137 -21.51 2.86 3.66
C VAL A 137 -22.55 3.89 3.22
N ASP A 138 -23.81 3.49 3.15
CA ASP A 138 -24.89 4.40 2.75
C ASP A 138 -25.15 5.46 3.80
N GLY A 139 -25.01 6.74 3.42
CA GLY A 139 -25.59 7.95 4.03
C GLY A 139 -25.41 8.19 5.54
N ALA A 140 -24.86 7.24 6.27
CA ALA A 140 -24.81 7.21 7.71
C ALA A 140 -23.59 8.02 8.13
N ASN A 141 -23.84 9.13 8.80
CA ASN A 141 -22.82 9.73 9.65
C ASN A 141 -22.47 8.69 10.71
N VAL A 142 -21.42 7.90 10.44
CA VAL A 142 -20.76 7.09 11.46
C VAL A 142 -20.14 8.09 12.42
N GLY A 143 -20.89 8.45 13.46
CA GLY A 143 -20.41 9.29 14.54
C GLY A 143 -19.67 8.45 15.56
N SER A 144 -18.71 9.06 16.25
CA SER A 144 -18.02 8.44 17.39
C SER A 144 -18.99 7.90 18.46
N ALA A 145 -20.16 8.52 18.61
CA ALA A 145 -21.22 8.09 19.54
C ALA A 145 -21.92 6.77 19.15
N ALA A 146 -21.79 6.31 17.90
CA ALA A 146 -22.38 5.05 17.43
C ALA A 146 -21.42 3.85 17.58
N LEU A 147 -20.21 4.07 18.08
CA LEU A 147 -19.21 3.03 18.29
C LEU A 147 -19.48 2.25 19.58
N THR A 148 -19.31 0.93 19.52
CA THR A 148 -19.51 0.02 20.64
C THR A 148 -18.41 -1.03 20.69
N GLY A 149 -18.11 -1.53 21.89
CA GLY A 149 -17.09 -2.55 22.11
C GLY A 149 -15.84 -2.01 22.77
N SER A 150 -14.77 -2.81 22.70
CA SER A 150 -13.46 -2.48 23.26
C SER A 150 -12.64 -1.64 22.27
N SER A 151 -11.70 -0.83 22.76
CA SER A 151 -10.74 -0.10 21.90
C SER A 151 -11.33 0.99 20.99
N CYS A 152 -12.61 1.36 21.15
CA CYS A 152 -13.22 2.40 20.33
C CYS A 152 -12.60 3.79 20.53
N ASP A 153 -11.95 4.01 21.67
CA ASP A 153 -11.15 5.19 22.00
C ASP A 153 -9.94 5.39 21.08
N ARG A 154 -9.47 4.32 20.42
CA ARG A 154 -8.34 4.37 19.49
C ARG A 154 -8.75 4.64 18.04
N VAL A 155 -10.04 4.61 17.74
CA VAL A 155 -10.53 4.80 16.36
C VAL A 155 -10.47 6.27 15.99
N THR A 156 -9.91 6.54 14.81
CA THR A 156 -9.83 7.90 14.25
C THR A 156 -10.70 8.05 13.00
N HIS A 157 -10.81 6.98 12.21
CA HIS A 157 -11.55 6.98 10.95
C HIS A 157 -12.37 5.69 10.82
N ALA A 158 -13.47 5.78 10.08
CA ALA A 158 -14.15 4.63 9.52
C ALA A 158 -13.79 4.51 8.04
N VAL A 159 -13.67 3.27 7.54
CA VAL A 159 -13.54 3.02 6.11
C VAL A 159 -14.94 3.15 5.49
N ARG A 160 -15.19 4.26 4.79
CA ARG A 160 -16.49 4.58 4.20
C ARG A 160 -16.72 3.82 2.90
N LYS A 161 -15.68 3.71 2.08
CA LYS A 161 -15.76 3.07 0.76
C LYS A 161 -14.56 2.20 0.53
N VAL A 162 -14.77 1.04 -0.08
CA VAL A 162 -13.72 0.09 -0.46
C VAL A 162 -13.96 -0.34 -1.89
N SER A 163 -12.95 -0.21 -2.73
CA SER A 163 -12.94 -0.69 -4.10
C SER A 163 -12.13 -1.97 -4.18
N PHE A 164 -12.71 -2.99 -4.79
CA PHE A 164 -12.12 -4.30 -5.06
C PHE A 164 -11.85 -4.44 -6.55
N GLY A 165 -10.74 -5.08 -6.89
CA GLY A 165 -10.27 -5.09 -8.26
C GLY A 165 -9.01 -5.91 -8.48
N ALA A 166 -8.45 -5.69 -9.67
CA ALA A 166 -7.13 -6.16 -10.03
C ALA A 166 -6.17 -4.97 -10.09
N PHE A 167 -4.88 -5.22 -9.90
CA PHE A 167 -3.86 -4.26 -10.31
C PHE A 167 -2.68 -4.95 -10.98
N VAL A 168 -1.99 -4.20 -11.83
CA VAL A 168 -0.78 -4.60 -12.53
C VAL A 168 0.24 -3.49 -12.37
N VAL A 169 1.44 -3.85 -11.92
CA VAL A 169 2.58 -2.95 -11.89
C VAL A 169 3.42 -3.22 -13.11
N THR A 170 3.58 -2.22 -13.96
CA THR A 170 4.37 -2.24 -15.18
C THR A 170 5.56 -1.32 -15.05
N ALA A 171 6.62 -1.63 -15.77
CA ALA A 171 7.70 -0.68 -15.98
C ALA A 171 8.13 -0.70 -17.44
N PRO A 172 8.70 0.40 -17.96
CA PRO A 172 9.23 0.46 -19.31
C PRO A 172 10.21 -0.69 -19.52
N GLY A 173 9.97 -1.48 -20.57
CA GLY A 173 10.91 -2.49 -21.00
C GLY A 173 12.28 -1.86 -21.31
N ALA A 174 13.35 -2.52 -20.90
CA ALA A 174 14.70 -2.16 -21.34
C ALA A 174 14.88 -2.62 -22.80
N GLY A 175 14.21 -1.94 -23.74
CA GLY A 175 14.15 -2.32 -25.15
C GLY A 175 15.16 -1.56 -25.99
N GLY A 176 16.22 -2.23 -26.43
CA GLY A 176 16.98 -1.81 -27.60
C GLY A 176 16.11 -1.91 -28.86
N MET A 177 16.02 -0.80 -29.60
CA MET A 177 15.56 -0.59 -30.99
C MET A 177 14.31 -1.28 -31.56
N SER A 178 13.58 -2.12 -30.84
CA SER A 178 12.21 -2.56 -31.18
C SER A 178 11.27 -2.18 -30.05
N ALA A 179 10.09 -1.65 -30.40
CA ALA A 179 9.08 -0.98 -29.57
C ALA A 179 9.12 -1.29 -28.05
N PRO A 180 8.95 -0.28 -27.16
CA PRO A 180 8.91 -0.51 -25.73
C PRO A 180 7.68 -1.38 -25.38
N GLU A 181 7.92 -2.65 -25.07
CA GLU A 181 6.94 -3.50 -24.39
C GLU A 181 7.07 -3.27 -22.89
N ASP A 182 6.01 -2.80 -22.25
CA ASP A 182 6.01 -2.65 -20.80
C ASP A 182 6.07 -4.01 -20.12
N LYS A 183 7.02 -4.14 -19.19
CA LYS A 183 7.25 -5.35 -18.44
C LYS A 183 6.38 -5.36 -17.20
N VAL A 184 5.55 -6.40 -17.04
CA VAL A 184 4.83 -6.65 -15.79
C VAL A 184 5.80 -7.10 -14.70
N ILE A 185 5.84 -6.36 -13.59
CA ILE A 185 6.69 -6.63 -12.42
C ILE A 185 5.88 -7.26 -11.30
N ALA A 186 4.60 -6.91 -11.17
CA ALA A 186 3.68 -7.51 -10.21
C ALA A 186 2.25 -7.45 -10.73
N ALA A 187 1.41 -8.36 -10.25
CA ALA A 187 -0.02 -8.34 -10.52
C ALA A 187 -0.80 -8.98 -9.37
N GLU A 188 -1.96 -8.42 -9.08
CA GLU A 188 -2.97 -8.99 -8.18
C GLU A 188 -4.30 -9.03 -8.93
N ARG A 189 -5.01 -10.15 -8.84
CA ARG A 189 -6.19 -10.42 -9.67
C ARG A 189 -7.51 -10.11 -8.98
N ASP A 190 -7.52 -10.14 -7.67
CA ASP A 190 -8.69 -9.90 -6.85
C ASP A 190 -8.19 -9.47 -5.46
N GLY A 191 -8.57 -8.27 -5.04
CA GLY A 191 -8.18 -7.69 -3.77
C GLY A 191 -8.59 -6.23 -3.65
N VAL A 192 -8.36 -5.64 -2.48
CA VAL A 192 -8.63 -4.22 -2.25
C VAL A 192 -7.67 -3.34 -3.07
N VAL A 193 -8.23 -2.46 -3.91
CA VAL A 193 -7.49 -1.53 -4.79
C VAL A 193 -7.59 -0.06 -4.35
N ALA A 194 -8.64 0.31 -3.59
CA ALA A 194 -8.73 1.62 -2.95
C ALA A 194 -9.61 1.60 -1.70
N VAL A 195 -9.36 2.52 -0.77
CA VAL A 195 -10.14 2.75 0.45
C VAL A 195 -10.38 4.24 0.65
N GLU A 196 -11.60 4.65 0.96
CA GLU A 196 -11.92 6.02 1.36
C GLU A 196 -12.17 6.05 2.87
N LEU A 197 -11.51 6.97 3.56
CA LEU A 197 -11.65 7.13 5.00
C LEU A 197 -12.58 8.29 5.33
N LYS A 198 -13.45 8.09 6.30
CA LYS A 198 -14.25 9.14 6.92
C LYS A 198 -13.74 9.41 8.33
N PRO A 199 -13.30 10.63 8.64
CA PRO A 199 -12.93 11.00 10.02
C PRO A 199 -14.12 10.84 10.96
N LEU A 200 -13.89 10.16 12.09
CA LEU A 200 -14.87 10.05 13.15
C LEU A 200 -14.69 11.24 14.08
N GLY A 201 -15.50 12.28 13.87
CA GLY A 201 -15.41 13.53 14.61
C GLY A 201 -15.32 13.30 16.12
N GLY A 202 -14.16 13.62 16.68
CA GLY A 202 -13.89 13.79 18.11
C GLY A 202 -13.40 15.22 18.32
N ARG A 203 -14.21 16.02 19.04
CA ARG A 203 -14.03 17.42 19.46
C ARG A 203 -12.69 18.09 19.07
N GLY A 204 -12.76 19.05 18.15
CA GLY A 204 -12.11 20.35 18.33
C GLY A 204 -10.60 20.34 18.55
N GLY A 205 -9.85 19.68 17.66
CA GLY A 205 -8.53 20.17 17.29
C GLY A 205 -8.69 20.88 15.95
N GLU A 206 -8.99 22.18 15.98
CA GLU A 206 -8.93 23.04 14.80
C GLU A 206 -7.47 23.02 14.29
N MET A 207 -7.15 22.06 13.42
CA MET A 207 -5.96 22.15 12.59
C MET A 207 -6.18 23.36 11.71
N LYS A 208 -5.60 24.50 12.09
CA LYS A 208 -5.48 25.67 11.22
C LYS A 208 -4.91 25.19 9.90
N GLN A 209 -5.77 25.09 8.89
CA GLN A 209 -5.35 24.96 7.51
C GLN A 209 -4.48 26.18 7.23
N GLY A 210 -3.16 25.95 7.13
CA GLY A 210 -2.24 26.97 6.64
C GLY A 210 -2.73 27.46 5.28
N PRO A 211 -2.53 28.75 4.95
CA PRO A 211 -3.11 29.34 3.75
C PRO A 211 -2.71 28.51 2.52
N GLN A 212 -3.72 28.00 1.81
CA GLN A 212 -3.52 27.38 0.51
C GLN A 212 -2.92 28.43 -0.41
N GLN A 213 -1.63 28.30 -0.73
CA GLN A 213 -1.01 29.08 -1.79
C GLN A 213 -1.57 28.58 -3.12
N THR A 214 -2.56 29.28 -3.64
CA THR A 214 -2.97 29.21 -5.04
C THR A 214 -1.87 29.82 -5.90
N GLY A 215 -0.95 28.97 -6.35
CA GLY A 215 -0.02 29.31 -7.42
C GLY A 215 -0.77 29.41 -8.74
N ILE A 216 -1.15 30.62 -9.14
CA ILE A 216 -1.59 30.94 -10.49
C ILE A 216 -0.35 30.89 -11.39
N ILE A 217 -0.22 29.84 -12.20
CA ILE A 217 0.78 29.78 -13.27
C ILE A 217 0.19 30.57 -14.46
N ALA A 218 0.74 31.75 -14.72
CA ALA A 218 0.49 32.48 -15.96
C ALA A 218 1.36 31.91 -17.09
N PRO A 219 0.85 31.80 -18.33
CA PRO A 219 1.64 31.37 -19.47
C PRO A 219 2.54 32.51 -19.98
N HIS A 220 3.80 32.18 -20.27
CA HIS A 220 4.71 32.96 -21.11
C HIS A 220 4.86 32.26 -22.47
#